data_AF-A0A367G3S3-F1
#
_entry.id   AF-A0A367G3S3-F1
#
_cell.length_a   1.000
_cell.length_b   1.000
_cell.length_c   1.000
_cell.angle_alpha   90.00
_cell.angle_beta   90.00
_cell.angle_gamma   90.00
#
_symmetry.space_group_name_H-M   'P 1'
#
loop_
_entity.id
_entity.type
_entity.pdbx_description
1 polymer ?
#
loop_
_entity_poly.entity_id
_entity_poly.type
_entity_poly.pdbx_seq_one_letter_code
_entity_poly.pdbx_strand_id
1 'polypeptide(L)'
;MIAETLTPNQRKALAALLTNPTTAAAARACGLSDRVITKYKTLPQFAAALAEGREAQLSEAVNSLAASYGAAVGTLRSIAENPKEQAQARVNAAKALLDYGLRFSEASSGGSAMRVVFVDDIPGAPLPAPRNQEEAQPDADT
;
A
#
# COMPACT_ATOMS: atom_id res chain seq x y z
N MET A 1 11.10 20.13 -7.34
CA MET A 1 9.74 19.84 -6.81
C MET A 1 8.80 20.95 -7.27
N ILE A 2 7.86 20.68 -8.16
CA ILE A 2 6.96 21.70 -8.75
C ILE A 2 6.12 22.38 -7.64
N ALA A 3 5.80 21.62 -6.59
CA ALA A 3 5.10 22.08 -5.39
C ALA A 3 5.83 23.17 -4.58
N GLU A 4 7.14 23.34 -4.72
CA GLU A 4 7.92 24.35 -3.99
C GLU A 4 7.71 25.77 -4.56
N THR A 5 7.29 25.86 -5.83
CA THR A 5 6.94 27.13 -6.48
C THR A 5 5.52 27.60 -6.17
N LEU A 6 4.75 26.82 -5.42
CA LEU A 6 3.38 27.14 -5.04
C LEU A 6 3.34 28.05 -3.80
N THR A 7 2.45 29.04 -3.86
CA THR A 7 2.15 29.89 -2.69
C THR A 7 1.62 29.05 -1.52
N PRO A 8 1.71 29.53 -0.27
CA PRO A 8 1.18 28.81 0.89
C PRO A 8 -0.30 28.40 0.75
N ASN A 9 -1.14 29.27 0.19
CA ASN A 9 -2.55 28.97 -0.05
C ASN A 9 -2.76 27.91 -1.15
N GLN A 10 -1.91 27.91 -2.18
CA GLN A 10 -1.92 26.86 -3.19
C GLN A 10 -1.47 25.51 -2.60
N ARG A 11 -0.43 25.47 -1.74
CA ARG A 11 -0.04 24.22 -1.07
C ARG A 11 -1.15 23.67 -0.18
N LYS A 12 -1.85 24.52 0.58
CA LYS A 12 -3.04 24.13 1.36
C LYS A 12 -4.17 23.59 0.47
N ALA A 13 -4.46 24.28 -0.63
CA ALA A 13 -5.47 23.83 -1.60
C ALA A 13 -5.10 22.48 -2.24
N LEU A 14 -3.82 22.29 -2.59
CA LEU A 14 -3.30 21.05 -3.16
C LEU A 14 -3.49 19.88 -2.19
N ALA A 15 -3.06 20.03 -0.93
CA ALA A 15 -3.23 19.01 0.10
C ALA A 15 -4.71 18.66 0.33
N ALA A 16 -5.59 19.67 0.35
CA ALA A 16 -7.03 19.46 0.50
C ALA A 16 -7.64 18.73 -0.70
N LEU A 17 -7.22 19.03 -1.93
CA LEU A 17 -7.69 18.36 -3.15
C LEU A 17 -7.22 16.92 -3.29
N LEU A 18 -6.09 16.56 -2.68
CA LEU A 18 -5.57 15.19 -2.66
C LEU A 18 -6.23 14.32 -1.58
N THR A 19 -6.81 14.93 -0.55
CA THR A 19 -7.40 14.22 0.61
C THR A 19 -8.93 14.20 0.60
N ASN A 20 -9.57 15.01 -0.24
CA ASN A 20 -11.02 15.13 -0.30
C ASN A 20 -11.57 14.71 -1.67
N PRO A 21 -12.73 14.03 -1.70
CA PRO A 21 -13.30 13.47 -2.94
C PRO A 21 -13.88 14.55 -3.87
N THR A 22 -14.19 15.74 -3.36
CA THR A 22 -14.84 16.81 -4.14
C THR A 22 -14.14 18.14 -3.97
N THR A 23 -14.27 19.00 -4.98
CA THR A 23 -13.71 20.36 -4.97
C THR A 23 -14.32 21.21 -3.83
N ALA A 24 -15.63 21.06 -3.58
CA ALA A 24 -16.32 21.76 -2.50
C ALA A 24 -15.91 21.27 -1.09
N ALA A 25 -15.62 19.97 -0.93
CA ALA A 25 -15.06 19.45 0.33
C ALA A 25 -13.64 19.98 0.55
N ALA A 26 -12.80 19.98 -0.49
CA ALA A 26 -11.45 20.53 -0.42
C ALA A 26 -11.44 22.03 -0.08
N ALA A 27 -12.32 22.82 -0.71
CA ALA A 27 -12.46 24.25 -0.47
C ALA A 27 -12.82 24.56 0.99
N ARG A 28 -13.81 23.84 1.53
CA ARG A 28 -14.18 23.92 2.96
C ARG A 28 -13.02 23.51 3.88
N ALA A 29 -12.31 22.44 3.55
CA ALA A 29 -11.21 21.93 4.36
C ALA A 29 -10.00 22.89 4.42
N CYS A 30 -9.70 23.61 3.33
CA CYS A 30 -8.59 24.56 3.30
C CYS A 30 -8.99 26.02 3.62
N GLY A 31 -10.28 26.29 3.82
CA GLY A 31 -10.80 27.63 4.12
C GLY A 31 -10.74 28.59 2.93
N LEU A 32 -10.78 28.08 1.69
CA LEU A 32 -10.78 28.88 0.47
C LEU A 32 -12.13 28.78 -0.24
N SER A 33 -12.46 29.79 -1.05
CA SER A 33 -13.68 29.73 -1.87
C SER A 33 -13.52 28.77 -3.07
N ASP A 34 -14.63 28.18 -3.50
CA ASP A 34 -14.69 27.33 -4.70
C ASP A 34 -14.14 28.04 -5.94
N ARG A 35 -14.38 29.35 -6.05
CA ARG A 35 -13.85 30.20 -7.14
C ARG A 35 -12.33 30.24 -7.14
N VAL A 36 -11.70 30.35 -5.97
CA VAL A 36 -10.23 30.34 -5.83
C VAL A 36 -9.66 28.98 -6.20
N ILE A 37 -10.25 27.89 -5.70
CA ILE A 37 -9.81 26.52 -6.02
C ILE A 37 -9.93 26.26 -7.53
N THR A 38 -11.04 26.66 -8.13
CA THR A 38 -11.27 26.51 -9.58
C THR A 38 -10.23 27.28 -10.38
N LYS A 39 -9.92 28.52 -9.98
CA LYS A 39 -8.84 29.31 -10.59
C LYS A 39 -7.48 28.65 -10.43
N TYR A 40 -7.18 28.04 -9.29
CA TYR A 40 -5.90 27.35 -9.11
C TYR A 40 -5.76 26.16 -10.03
N LYS A 41 -6.82 25.38 -10.27
CA LYS A 41 -6.80 24.25 -11.19
C LYS A 41 -6.50 24.64 -12.65
N THR A 42 -6.70 25.90 -13.05
CA THR A 42 -6.35 26.38 -14.40
C THR A 42 -4.89 26.83 -14.50
N LEU A 43 -4.16 26.94 -13.39
CA LEU A 43 -2.75 27.33 -13.41
C LEU A 43 -1.90 26.10 -13.75
N PRO A 44 -1.06 26.14 -14.81
CA PRO A 44 -0.30 24.98 -15.27
C PRO A 44 0.55 24.33 -14.17
N GLN A 45 1.22 25.14 -13.35
CA GLN A 45 2.06 24.65 -12.25
C GLN A 45 1.26 23.94 -11.15
N PHE A 46 0.03 24.39 -10.89
CA PHE A 46 -0.83 23.79 -9.88
C PHE A 46 -1.48 22.50 -10.41
N ALA A 47 -1.92 22.52 -11.68
CA ALA A 47 -2.45 21.33 -12.34
C ALA A 47 -1.40 20.22 -12.42
N ALA A 48 -0.14 20.56 -12.77
CA ALA A 48 0.97 19.62 -12.77
C ALA A 48 1.24 19.03 -11.38
N ALA A 49 1.32 19.87 -10.34
CA ALA A 49 1.51 19.39 -8.97
C ALA A 49 0.35 18.52 -8.46
N LEU A 50 -0.89 18.81 -8.86
CA LEU A 50 -2.05 17.99 -8.53
C LEU A 50 -2.03 16.65 -9.25
N ALA A 51 -1.62 16.61 -10.52
CA ALA A 51 -1.45 15.38 -11.27
C ALA A 51 -0.34 14.50 -10.67
N GLU A 52 0.81 15.09 -10.36
CA GLU A 52 1.94 14.43 -9.69
C GLU A 52 1.52 13.82 -8.34
N GLY A 53 0.80 14.58 -7.51
CA GLY A 53 0.31 14.07 -6.23
C GLY A 53 -0.69 12.92 -6.36
N ARG A 54 -1.56 12.95 -7.38
CA ARG A 54 -2.51 11.85 -7.66
C ARG A 54 -1.82 10.60 -8.18
N GLU A 55 -0.83 10.77 -9.04
CA GLU A 55 -0.02 9.68 -9.54
C GLU A 55 0.74 9.01 -8.39
N ALA A 56 1.30 9.79 -7.47
CA ALA A 56 1.95 9.27 -6.28
C ALA A 56 0.98 8.47 -5.39
N GLN A 57 -0.23 8.98 -5.14
CA GLN A 57 -1.27 8.25 -4.39
C GLN A 57 -1.70 6.96 -5.09
N LEU A 58 -1.83 6.99 -6.41
CA LEU A 58 -2.17 5.79 -7.19
C LEU A 58 -1.03 4.77 -7.12
N SER A 59 0.22 5.20 -7.28
CA SER A 59 1.40 4.35 -7.16
C SER A 59 1.47 3.71 -5.77
N GLU A 60 1.24 4.49 -4.70
CA GLU A 60 1.18 3.98 -3.33
C GLU A 60 0.05 2.96 -3.13
N ALA A 61 -1.15 3.23 -3.66
CA ALA A 61 -2.27 2.29 -3.61
C ALA A 61 -1.96 0.98 -4.36
N VAL A 62 -1.35 1.07 -5.54
CA VAL A 62 -0.90 -0.10 -6.32
C VAL A 62 0.15 -0.88 -5.56
N ASN A 63 1.13 -0.21 -4.95
CA ASN A 63 2.17 -0.85 -4.13
C ASN A 63 1.56 -1.54 -2.90
N SER A 64 0.62 -0.89 -2.21
CA SER A 64 -0.10 -1.47 -1.08
C SER A 64 -0.90 -2.70 -1.49
N LEU A 65 -1.56 -2.64 -2.65
CA LEU A 65 -2.30 -3.76 -3.21
C LEU A 65 -1.35 -4.92 -3.55
N ALA A 66 -0.23 -4.63 -4.24
CA ALA A 66 0.79 -5.62 -4.57
C ALA A 66 1.39 -6.29 -3.32
N ALA A 67 1.66 -5.51 -2.27
CA ALA A 67 2.13 -6.02 -0.99
C ALA A 67 1.09 -6.93 -0.32
N SER A 68 -0.18 -6.53 -0.35
CA SER A 68 -1.30 -7.34 0.19
C SER A 68 -1.44 -8.66 -0.56
N TYR A 69 -1.25 -8.65 -1.89
CA TYR A 69 -1.21 -9.88 -2.68
C TYR A 69 -0.03 -10.78 -2.28
N GLY A 70 1.17 -10.22 -2.12
CA GLY A 70 2.34 -10.97 -1.65
C GLY A 70 2.11 -11.64 -0.28
N ALA A 71 1.49 -10.91 0.66
CA ALA A 71 1.13 -11.42 1.97
C ALA A 71 0.09 -12.56 1.91
N ALA A 72 -0.92 -12.44 1.03
CA ALA A 72 -1.90 -13.50 0.81
C ALA A 72 -1.26 -14.77 0.23
N VAL A 73 -0.38 -14.62 -0.76
CA VAL A 73 0.39 -15.74 -1.33
C VAL A 73 1.28 -16.39 -0.27
N GLY A 74 1.95 -15.60 0.56
CA GLY A 74 2.74 -16.09 1.69
C GLY A 74 1.90 -16.92 2.67
N THR A 75 0.70 -16.44 3.00
CA THR A 75 -0.24 -17.16 3.87
C THR A 75 -0.65 -18.50 3.28
N LEU A 76 -0.99 -18.55 1.99
CA LEU A 76 -1.33 -19.79 1.30
C LEU A 76 -0.15 -20.77 1.27
N ARG A 77 1.07 -20.27 1.05
CA ARG A 77 2.29 -21.10 1.11
C ARG A 77 2.47 -21.72 2.49
N SER A 78 2.37 -20.92 3.55
CA SER A 78 2.46 -21.41 4.93
C SER A 78 1.41 -22.48 5.24
N ILE A 79 0.16 -22.33 4.76
CA ILE A 79 -0.89 -23.35 4.93
C ILE A 79 -0.53 -24.63 4.17
N ALA A 80 -0.08 -24.53 2.92
CA ALA A 80 0.26 -25.70 2.09
C ALA A 80 1.42 -26.52 2.67
N GLU A 81 2.41 -25.84 3.25
CA GLU A 81 3.64 -26.45 3.78
C GLU A 81 3.51 -26.93 5.23
N ASN A 82 2.51 -26.45 5.99
CA ASN A 82 2.35 -26.80 7.39
C ASN A 82 1.83 -28.26 7.55
N PRO A 83 2.63 -29.20 8.08
CA PRO A 83 2.21 -30.60 8.24
C PRO A 83 1.15 -30.79 9.33
N LYS A 84 0.91 -29.78 10.18
CA LYS A 84 -0.12 -29.80 11.22
C LYS A 84 -1.50 -29.38 10.71
N GLU A 85 -1.57 -28.76 9.52
CA GLU A 85 -2.86 -28.42 8.89
C GLU A 85 -3.55 -29.65 8.32
N GLN A 86 -4.88 -29.59 8.21
CA GLN A 86 -5.65 -30.65 7.59
C GLN A 86 -5.23 -30.85 6.13
N ALA A 87 -5.12 -32.12 5.69
CA ALA A 87 -4.70 -32.45 4.33
C ALA A 87 -5.51 -31.70 3.25
N GLN A 88 -6.82 -31.54 3.47
CA GLN A 88 -7.69 -30.80 2.55
C GLN A 88 -7.35 -29.30 2.49
N ALA A 89 -7.02 -28.67 3.62
CA ALA A 89 -6.62 -27.26 3.67
C ALA A 89 -5.31 -27.04 2.91
N ARG A 90 -4.34 -27.95 3.08
CA ARG A 90 -3.07 -27.94 2.34
C ARG A 90 -3.27 -28.08 0.83
N VAL A 91 -4.11 -29.02 0.41
CA VAL A 91 -4.45 -29.23 -1.02
C VAL A 91 -5.17 -28.01 -1.60
N ASN A 92 -6.11 -27.42 -0.88
CA ASN A 92 -6.82 -26.22 -1.34
C ASN A 92 -5.88 -25.02 -1.49
N ALA A 93 -4.96 -24.82 -0.55
CA ALA A 93 -3.96 -23.77 -0.63
C ALA A 93 -2.99 -23.99 -1.81
N ALA A 94 -2.52 -25.23 -2.02
CA ALA A 94 -1.69 -25.59 -3.17
C ALA A 94 -2.41 -25.36 -4.51
N LYS A 95 -3.70 -25.73 -4.61
CA LYS A 95 -4.52 -25.45 -5.81
C LYS A 95 -4.65 -23.95 -6.08
N ALA A 96 -4.95 -23.16 -5.04
CA ALA A 96 -5.05 -21.71 -5.18
C ALA A 96 -3.73 -21.07 -5.66
N LEU A 97 -2.57 -21.59 -5.20
CA LEU A 97 -1.25 -21.14 -5.67
C LEU A 97 -0.99 -21.51 -7.13
N LEU A 98 -1.36 -22.73 -7.55
CA LEU A 98 -1.22 -23.18 -8.95
C LEU A 98 -2.12 -22.39 -9.90
N ASP A 99 -3.38 -22.16 -9.52
CA ASP A 99 -4.34 -21.36 -10.28
C ASP A 99 -3.86 -19.91 -10.43
N TYR A 100 -3.22 -19.35 -9.39
CA TYR A 100 -2.59 -18.03 -9.45
C TYR A 100 -1.41 -18.00 -10.42
N GLY A 101 -0.53 -19.01 -10.38
CA GLY A 101 0.60 -19.14 -11.30
C GLY A 101 0.16 -19.20 -12.76
N LEU A 102 -0.92 -19.93 -13.05
CA LEU A 102 -1.48 -20.03 -14.40
C LEU A 102 -2.02 -18.67 -14.89
N ARG A 103 -2.86 -18.00 -14.09
CA ARG A 103 -3.41 -16.67 -14.41
C ARG A 103 -2.35 -15.60 -14.61
N PHE A 104 -1.24 -15.68 -13.86
CA PHE A 104 -0.11 -14.77 -14.04
C PHE A 104 0.61 -15.01 -15.38
N SER A 105 0.80 -16.27 -15.77
CA SER A 105 1.41 -16.61 -17.06
C SER A 105 0.58 -16.07 -18.25
N GLU A 106 -0.75 -16.18 -18.16
CA GLU A 106 -1.70 -15.68 -19.15
C GLU A 106 -1.67 -14.16 -19.24
N ALA A 107 -1.64 -13.46 -18.09
CA ALA A 107 -1.57 -12.01 -18.04
C ALA A 107 -0.23 -11.45 -18.56
N SER A 108 0.89 -12.16 -18.34
CA SER A 108 2.23 -11.72 -18.76
C SER A 108 2.45 -11.73 -20.27
N SER A 109 1.61 -12.44 -21.02
CA SER A 109 1.66 -12.50 -22.50
C SER A 109 1.12 -11.23 -23.17
N GLY A 110 0.47 -10.33 -22.40
CA GLY A 110 -0.13 -9.08 -22.87
C GLY A 110 0.52 -7.82 -22.29
N GLY A 111 1.81 -7.59 -22.54
CA GLY A 111 2.41 -6.24 -22.61
C GLY A 111 2.07 -5.21 -21.51
N SER A 112 2.24 -5.53 -20.23
CA SER A 112 2.58 -4.55 -19.17
C SER A 112 3.03 -5.30 -17.92
N ALA A 113 4.33 -5.29 -17.68
CA ALA A 113 4.98 -6.10 -16.66
C ALA A 113 4.77 -5.50 -15.26
N MET A 114 3.75 -5.98 -14.55
CA MET A 114 3.83 -5.99 -13.08
C MET A 114 4.91 -7.00 -12.69
N ARG A 115 6.11 -6.49 -12.37
CA ARG A 115 7.23 -7.32 -11.92
C ARG A 115 6.93 -7.79 -10.49
N VAL A 116 6.49 -9.03 -10.34
CA VAL A 116 6.45 -9.70 -9.04
C VAL A 116 7.89 -9.95 -8.63
N VAL A 117 8.42 -9.16 -7.71
CA VAL A 117 9.65 -9.49 -7.00
C VAL A 117 9.27 -10.57 -6.00
N PHE A 118 9.78 -11.78 -6.19
CA PHE A 118 9.64 -12.83 -5.18
C PHE A 118 10.29 -12.33 -3.90
N VAL A 119 9.52 -12.29 -2.80
CA VAL A 119 9.94 -11.76 -1.49
C VAL A 119 11.17 -12.51 -0.92
N ASP A 120 11.55 -13.64 -1.51
CA ASP A 120 12.78 -14.38 -1.22
C ASP A 120 14.09 -13.61 -1.56
N ASP A 121 14.03 -12.48 -2.29
CA ASP A 121 15.22 -11.67 -2.66
C ASP A 121 15.53 -10.51 -1.67
N ILE A 122 14.79 -10.40 -0.56
CA ILE A 122 15.21 -9.55 0.58
C ILE A 122 15.97 -10.45 1.56
N PRO A 123 17.30 -10.29 1.75
CA PRO A 123 17.99 -10.97 2.83
C PRO A 123 17.34 -10.58 4.15
N GLY A 124 16.54 -11.51 4.69
CA GLY A 124 15.75 -11.29 5.89
C GLY A 124 16.65 -10.88 7.03
N ALA A 125 16.49 -9.65 7.53
CA ALA A 125 17.02 -9.30 8.83
C ALA A 125 16.44 -10.29 9.85
N PRO A 126 17.27 -10.92 10.69
CA PRO A 126 16.80 -11.92 11.64
C PRO A 126 15.71 -11.32 12.53
N LEU A 127 14.59 -12.03 12.63
CA LEU A 127 13.51 -11.70 13.57
C LEU A 127 14.12 -11.55 14.97
N PRO A 128 13.85 -10.44 15.70
CA PRO A 128 14.28 -10.34 17.09
C PRO A 128 13.66 -11.49 17.88
N ALA A 129 14.50 -12.21 18.64
CA ALA A 129 14.08 -13.36 19.42
C ALA A 129 12.88 -13.01 20.33
N PRO A 130 11.95 -13.94 20.54
CA PRO A 130 10.83 -13.72 21.45
C PRO A 130 11.38 -13.35 22.84
N ARG A 131 10.90 -12.24 23.40
CA ARG A 131 11.19 -11.89 24.79
C ARG A 131 10.51 -12.95 25.66
N ASN A 132 11.31 -13.81 26.29
CA ASN A 132 10.81 -14.72 27.32
C ASN A 132 10.11 -13.88 28.40
N GLN A 133 8.81 -14.08 28.57
CA GLN A 133 8.08 -13.61 29.74
C GLN A 133 8.41 -14.56 30.89
N GLU A 134 9.61 -14.45 31.43
CA GLU A 134 10.00 -15.11 32.67
C GLU A 134 10.59 -14.03 33.61
N GLU A 135 9.81 -12.98 33.88
CA GLU A 135 9.93 -12.26 35.13
C GLU A 135 9.12 -13.05 36.17
N ALA A 136 9.77 -14.08 36.69
CA ALA A 136 9.36 -14.72 37.93
C ALA A 136 9.28 -13.64 39.02
N GLN A 137 8.07 -13.38 39.48
CA GLN A 137 7.79 -12.67 40.71
C GLN A 137 8.55 -13.40 41.85
N PRO A 138 9.47 -12.76 42.59
CA PRO A 138 10.02 -13.41 43.76
C PRO A 138 8.95 -13.41 44.86
N ASP A 139 8.57 -14.61 45.29
CA ASP A 139 7.96 -14.85 46.60
C ASP A 139 8.83 -14.20 47.67
N ALA A 140 8.28 -13.22 48.39
CA ALA A 140 8.84 -12.69 49.61
C ALA A 140 7.74 -12.68 50.66
N ASP A 141 7.66 -13.80 51.39
CA ASP A 141 6.99 -13.91 52.67
C ASP A 141 8.10 -14.06 53.73
N THR A 142 8.37 -12.98 54.47
CA THR A 142 8.94 -12.94 55.83
C THR A 142 8.70 -11.54 56.40
#